data_AF-A0A3R6VXY6-F1
#
_entry.id   AF-A0A3R6VXY6-F1
#
_cell.length_a   1.000
_cell.length_b   1.000
_cell.length_c   1.000
_cell.angle_alpha   90.00
_cell.angle_beta   90.00
_cell.angle_gamma   90.00
#
_symmetry.space_group_name_H-M   'P 1'
#
loop_
_entity.id
_entity.type
_entity.pdbx_description
1 polymer ?
#
loop_
_entity_poly.entity_id
_entity_poly.type
_entity_poly.pdbx_seq_one_letter_code
_entity_poly.pdbx_strand_id
1 'polypeptide(L)'
;MGPVRSPLPVPELPATDSKLDYDEFGVPTLQELTYPPRKAPLVYPGGETHALKRLDEQVTQRAKWVEQFEKPKTSPNALSPATTVLSPYLSHGSLSCTLLFHRLEAITAAATTPTLPPVSLTGQILWREFFYLQGATIPHFDTMEHNPVIRQIPWDRNASIISKWQHGQTGFPFIDAVMRQLKAEGWIHHLARHAVACFLTRGDLWQHWEEGAKVFELYLLDFDWALNNGNWQWLSCSHFFFQYFKCYSPVAFGKKTDPKGLYIKRWVPELRHFPDKFIYEPWKAPKEVQLMCQCRVGTDYPAPIVDHALVSKQNMDKIKAAYAKQAAQTSLVSPRLKKRKPDML
;
A
#
# COMPACT_ATOMS: atom_id res chain seq x y z
N MET A 1 -13.21 19.09 -19.25
CA MET A 1 -13.34 19.11 -17.77
C MET A 1 -13.18 20.56 -17.34
N GLY A 2 -14.14 21.11 -16.59
CA GLY A 2 -14.02 22.47 -16.04
C GLY A 2 -12.93 22.57 -14.97
N PRO A 3 -12.60 23.77 -14.48
CA PRO A 3 -11.63 23.95 -13.41
C PRO A 3 -12.05 23.19 -12.14
N VAL A 4 -11.09 22.65 -11.40
CA VAL A 4 -11.34 22.06 -10.07
C VAL A 4 -11.91 23.16 -9.18
N ARG A 5 -13.06 22.93 -8.54
CA ARG A 5 -13.71 23.94 -7.69
C ARG A 5 -12.73 24.46 -6.63
N SER A 6 -12.85 25.72 -6.24
CA SER A 6 -12.09 26.26 -5.10
C SER A 6 -12.49 25.56 -3.79
N PRO A 7 -11.59 25.48 -2.78
CA PRO A 7 -11.96 24.98 -1.47
C PRO A 7 -13.09 25.83 -0.86
N LEU A 8 -14.02 25.18 -0.17
CA LEU A 8 -15.10 25.87 0.54
C LEU A 8 -14.54 26.55 1.80
N PRO A 9 -15.13 27.68 2.25
CA PRO A 9 -14.77 28.26 3.54
C PRO A 9 -15.11 27.30 4.67
N VAL A 10 -14.41 27.44 5.80
CA VAL A 10 -14.74 26.70 7.03
C VAL A 10 -16.14 27.14 7.47
N PRO A 11 -17.09 26.21 7.69
CA PRO A 11 -18.41 26.57 8.17
C PRO A 11 -18.32 27.16 9.58
N GLU A 12 -19.16 28.13 9.89
CA GLU A 12 -19.32 28.61 11.26
C GLU A 12 -19.93 27.48 12.10
N LEU A 13 -19.25 27.11 13.19
CA LEU A 13 -19.82 26.18 14.16
C LEU A 13 -20.94 26.90 14.92
N PRO A 14 -22.06 26.22 15.23
CA PRO A 14 -23.07 26.79 16.11
C PRO A 14 -22.42 27.14 17.46
N ALA A 15 -22.92 28.20 18.10
CA ALA A 15 -22.47 28.59 19.44
C ALA A 15 -22.55 27.37 20.38
N THR A 16 -21.54 27.17 21.22
CA THR A 16 -21.52 26.07 22.18
C THR A 16 -22.76 26.14 23.07
N ASP A 17 -23.70 25.22 22.86
CA ASP A 17 -24.89 25.11 23.70
C ASP A 17 -24.50 24.41 24.99
N SER A 18 -24.37 25.20 26.06
CA SER A 18 -24.09 24.71 27.43
C SER A 18 -25.14 23.74 27.98
N LYS A 19 -26.24 23.48 27.24
CA LYS A 19 -27.31 22.55 27.61
C LYS A 19 -27.23 21.19 26.94
N LEU A 20 -26.24 20.94 26.06
CA LEU A 20 -26.06 19.61 25.49
C LEU A 20 -25.66 18.63 26.60
N ASP A 21 -26.49 17.61 26.79
CA ASP A 21 -26.17 16.50 27.67
C ASP A 21 -25.06 15.66 27.01
N TYR A 22 -23.83 15.85 27.48
CA TYR A 22 -22.67 15.11 26.98
C TYR A 22 -22.70 13.63 27.37
N ASP A 23 -23.51 13.24 28.36
CA ASP A 23 -23.71 11.83 28.71
C ASP A 23 -24.66 11.14 27.71
N GLU A 24 -25.59 11.88 27.06
CA GLU A 24 -26.49 11.34 26.03
C GLU A 24 -25.93 11.45 24.61
N PHE A 25 -25.24 12.56 24.27
CA PHE A 25 -24.80 12.88 22.90
C PHE A 25 -23.28 12.93 22.71
N GLY A 26 -22.50 12.49 23.70
CA GLY A 26 -21.04 12.46 23.65
C GLY A 26 -20.48 11.56 22.55
N VAL A 27 -19.24 11.85 22.12
CA VAL A 27 -18.49 10.95 21.24
C VAL A 27 -18.05 9.73 22.06
N PRO A 28 -18.30 8.48 21.60
CA PRO A 28 -18.00 7.30 22.38
C PRO A 28 -16.50 7.11 22.61
N THR A 29 -16.15 6.61 23.79
CA THR A 29 -14.83 6.16 24.19
C THR A 29 -14.52 4.77 23.61
N LEU A 30 -13.23 4.41 23.59
CA LEU A 30 -12.83 3.05 23.20
C LEU A 30 -13.44 1.97 24.11
N GLN A 31 -13.62 2.27 25.40
CA GLN A 31 -14.19 1.34 26.36
C GLN A 31 -15.68 1.07 26.10
N GLU A 32 -16.45 2.10 25.76
CA GLU A 32 -17.87 1.97 25.36
C GLU A 32 -18.01 1.19 24.05
N LEU A 33 -17.03 1.28 23.16
CA LEU A 33 -16.93 0.46 21.95
C LEU A 33 -16.32 -0.93 22.20
N THR A 34 -16.15 -1.36 23.47
CA THR A 34 -15.60 -2.67 23.88
C THR A 34 -14.13 -2.92 23.54
N TYR A 35 -13.38 -1.88 23.18
CA TYR A 35 -11.94 -1.97 22.92
C TYR A 35 -11.12 -1.76 24.21
N PRO A 36 -10.01 -2.49 24.37
CA PRO A 36 -9.10 -2.26 25.49
C PRO A 36 -8.43 -0.88 25.36
N PRO A 37 -7.99 -0.28 26.49
CA PRO A 37 -7.25 0.97 26.45
C PRO A 37 -5.97 0.80 25.61
N ARG A 38 -5.68 1.82 24.80
CA ARG A 38 -4.50 1.82 23.94
C ARG A 38 -3.23 1.93 24.79
N LYS A 39 -2.32 0.96 24.63
CA LYS A 39 -1.01 0.95 25.32
C LYS A 39 0.10 1.68 24.55
N ALA A 40 0.01 1.70 23.21
CA ALA A 40 1.02 2.27 22.34
C ALA A 40 0.72 3.75 22.02
N PRO A 41 1.73 4.61 21.79
CA PRO A 41 1.50 5.99 21.38
C PRO A 41 0.73 6.10 20.06
N LEU A 42 -0.02 7.18 19.90
CA LEU A 42 -0.76 7.50 18.68
C LEU A 42 0.15 8.25 17.71
N VAL A 43 0.77 7.52 16.78
CA VAL A 43 1.74 8.08 15.82
C VAL A 43 1.08 9.07 14.85
N TYR A 44 -0.18 8.82 14.49
CA TYR A 44 -0.98 9.66 13.60
C TYR A 44 -2.35 9.95 14.26
N PRO A 45 -2.46 10.99 15.08
CA PRO A 45 -3.75 11.33 15.68
C PRO A 45 -4.74 11.85 14.63
N GLY A 46 -6.01 11.49 14.78
CA GLY A 46 -7.06 11.85 13.83
C GLY A 46 -7.56 13.29 13.97
N GLY A 47 -8.49 13.67 13.09
CA GLY A 47 -9.19 14.95 13.12
C GLY A 47 -8.58 16.05 12.24
N GLU A 48 -9.42 17.03 11.87
CA GLU A 48 -9.07 18.13 10.97
C GLU A 48 -7.90 18.98 11.48
N THR A 49 -7.86 19.29 12.78
CA THR A 49 -6.77 20.08 13.37
C THR A 49 -5.41 19.46 13.10
N HIS A 50 -5.28 18.14 13.25
CA HIS A 50 -4.03 17.43 13.01
C HIS A 50 -3.75 17.26 11.52
N ALA A 51 -4.80 17.11 10.71
CA ALA A 51 -4.72 17.08 9.26
C ALA A 51 -4.12 18.38 8.69
N LEU A 52 -4.63 19.53 9.12
CA LEU A 52 -4.17 20.85 8.68
C LEU A 52 -2.77 21.18 9.19
N LYS A 53 -2.46 20.84 10.45
CA LYS A 53 -1.09 20.95 10.98
C LYS A 53 -0.11 20.14 10.13
N ARG A 54 -0.45 18.88 9.83
CA ARG A 54 0.41 18.02 9.01
C ARG A 54 0.51 18.50 7.57
N LEU A 55 -0.58 19.01 6.98
CA LEU A 55 -0.56 19.64 5.66
C LEU A 55 0.47 20.78 5.64
N ASP A 56 0.43 21.65 6.65
CA ASP A 56 1.36 22.78 6.73
C ASP A 56 2.81 22.32 6.85
N GLU A 57 3.10 21.44 7.81
CA GLU A 57 4.44 20.89 8.05
C GLU A 57 4.99 20.10 6.86
N GLN A 58 4.15 19.33 6.16
CA GLN A 58 4.59 18.38 5.13
C GLN A 58 4.50 18.93 3.70
N VAL A 59 3.75 20.01 3.48
CA VAL A 59 3.52 20.59 2.15
C VAL A 59 3.92 22.07 2.14
N THR A 60 3.23 22.92 2.90
CA THR A 60 3.45 24.38 2.84
C THR A 60 4.87 24.78 3.22
N GLN A 61 5.34 24.32 4.39
CA GLN A 61 6.68 24.63 4.91
C GLN A 61 7.81 23.92 4.14
N ARG A 62 7.46 22.94 3.29
CA ARG A 62 8.38 22.10 2.53
C ARG A 62 8.25 22.30 1.02
N ALA A 63 7.90 23.51 0.58
CA ALA A 63 7.66 23.83 -0.83
C ALA A 63 8.76 23.30 -1.79
N LYS A 64 10.04 23.52 -1.48
CA LYS A 64 11.16 23.02 -2.32
C LYS A 64 11.20 21.49 -2.45
N TRP A 65 10.84 20.77 -1.39
CA TRP A 65 10.73 19.30 -1.44
C TRP A 65 9.50 18.86 -2.24
N VAL A 66 8.38 19.59 -2.13
CA VAL A 66 7.16 19.36 -2.93
C VAL A 66 7.46 19.53 -4.43
N GLU A 67 8.17 20.60 -4.81
CA GLU A 67 8.57 20.89 -6.20
C GLU A 67 9.34 19.72 -6.82
N GLN A 68 10.27 19.13 -6.07
CA GLN A 68 11.19 18.08 -6.55
C GLN A 68 10.73 16.65 -6.19
N PHE A 69 9.49 16.49 -5.71
CA PHE A 69 9.00 15.20 -5.24
C PHE A 69 8.83 14.20 -6.38
N GLU A 70 9.44 13.02 -6.26
CA GLU A 70 9.17 11.90 -7.14
C GLU A 70 8.87 10.65 -6.34
N LYS A 71 7.62 10.15 -6.43
CA LYS A 71 7.17 8.96 -5.70
C LYS A 71 8.12 7.76 -5.84
N PRO A 72 8.64 7.39 -7.03
CA PRO A 72 9.52 6.23 -7.15
C PRO A 72 10.87 6.36 -6.43
N LYS A 73 11.30 7.60 -6.10
CA LYS A 73 12.57 7.88 -5.41
C LYS A 73 12.45 7.88 -3.88
N THR A 74 11.25 7.72 -3.34
CA THR A 74 10.99 7.72 -1.88
C THR A 74 11.32 6.36 -1.24
N SER A 75 11.90 6.37 -0.04
CA SER A 75 12.34 5.14 0.63
C SER A 75 11.18 4.39 1.33
N PRO A 76 11.01 3.07 1.10
CA PRO A 76 10.00 2.25 1.78
C PRO A 76 10.30 1.95 3.24
N ASN A 77 11.56 2.10 3.67
CA ASN A 77 12.07 1.63 4.96
C ASN A 77 12.90 2.69 5.68
N ALA A 78 12.67 3.96 5.37
CA ALA A 78 13.13 5.04 6.22
C ALA A 78 12.44 4.96 7.59
N LEU A 79 13.20 5.18 8.69
CA LEU A 79 12.65 5.16 10.05
C LEU A 79 11.66 6.30 10.32
N SER A 80 11.78 7.39 9.55
CA SER A 80 10.79 8.45 9.46
C SER A 80 10.14 8.40 8.07
N PRO A 81 8.84 8.69 7.93
CA PRO A 81 8.15 8.59 6.65
C PRO A 81 8.80 9.43 5.54
N ALA A 82 9.05 8.80 4.39
CA ALA A 82 9.60 9.46 3.20
C ALA A 82 8.54 10.22 2.37
N THR A 83 7.28 10.18 2.81
CA THR A 83 6.13 10.85 2.18
C THR A 83 5.31 11.59 3.24
N THR A 84 4.29 12.33 2.82
CA THR A 84 3.54 13.25 3.68
C THR A 84 2.72 12.56 4.78
N VAL A 85 2.31 11.30 4.57
CA VAL A 85 1.36 10.58 5.44
C VAL A 85 0.06 11.36 5.64
N LEU A 86 -0.42 12.03 4.60
CA LEU A 86 -1.72 12.70 4.59
C LEU A 86 -2.88 11.73 4.28
N SER A 87 -2.57 10.49 3.90
CA SER A 87 -3.57 9.50 3.46
C SER A 87 -4.63 9.13 4.52
N PRO A 88 -4.32 8.99 5.82
CA PRO A 88 -5.38 8.75 6.82
C PRO A 88 -6.37 9.91 6.91
N TYR A 89 -5.89 11.15 6.79
CA TYR A 89 -6.76 12.32 6.86
C TYR A 89 -7.61 12.49 5.59
N LEU A 90 -7.06 12.12 4.43
CA LEU A 90 -7.80 12.17 3.15
C LEU A 90 -8.90 11.11 3.08
N SER A 91 -8.64 9.89 3.56
CA SER A 91 -9.65 8.80 3.59
C SER A 91 -10.81 9.10 4.54
N HIS A 92 -10.52 9.72 5.68
CA HIS A 92 -11.54 10.10 6.67
C HIS A 92 -12.21 11.46 6.40
N GLY A 93 -11.83 12.16 5.32
CA GLY A 93 -12.33 13.51 5.03
C GLY A 93 -11.86 14.60 6.00
N SER A 94 -10.99 14.28 6.97
CA SER A 94 -10.37 15.26 7.88
C SER A 94 -9.47 16.25 7.13
N LEU A 95 -8.99 15.89 5.93
CA LEU A 95 -8.37 16.82 4.99
C LEU A 95 -9.16 16.83 3.68
N SER A 96 -9.55 18.02 3.23
CA SER A 96 -10.11 18.19 1.89
C SER A 96 -9.07 17.91 0.81
N CYS A 97 -9.36 16.94 -0.07
CA CYS A 97 -8.54 16.65 -1.26
C CYS A 97 -8.40 17.89 -2.16
N THR A 98 -9.48 18.67 -2.31
CA THR A 98 -9.48 19.93 -3.06
C THR A 98 -8.55 20.97 -2.45
N LEU A 99 -8.54 21.12 -1.13
CA LEU A 99 -7.61 22.03 -0.44
C LEU A 99 -6.17 21.63 -0.71
N LEU A 100 -5.84 20.34 -0.54
CA LEU A 100 -4.50 19.82 -0.81
C LEU A 100 -4.10 20.05 -2.28
N PHE A 101 -5.00 19.77 -3.23
CA PHE A 101 -4.75 19.99 -4.65
C PHE A 101 -4.39 21.46 -4.96
N HIS A 102 -5.21 22.42 -4.50
CA HIS A 102 -4.94 23.85 -4.71
C HIS A 102 -3.64 24.32 -4.06
N ARG A 103 -3.29 23.78 -2.88
CA ARG A 103 -1.99 24.07 -2.24
C ARG A 103 -0.81 23.57 -3.08
N LEU A 104 -0.91 22.35 -3.63
CA LEU A 104 0.12 21.78 -4.49
C LEU A 104 0.25 22.53 -5.81
N GLU A 105 -0.87 22.91 -6.43
CA GLU A 105 -0.88 23.68 -7.68
C GLU A 105 -0.28 25.07 -7.49
N ALA A 106 -0.57 25.75 -6.37
CA ALA A 106 0.04 27.05 -6.06
C ALA A 106 1.58 26.95 -5.93
N ILE A 107 2.09 25.91 -5.26
CA ILE A 107 3.53 25.66 -5.15
C ILE A 107 4.13 25.34 -6.53
N THR A 108 3.45 24.49 -7.30
CA THR A 108 3.90 24.05 -8.63
C THR A 108 3.96 25.22 -9.61
N ALA A 109 2.96 26.10 -9.61
CA ALA A 109 2.90 27.29 -10.48
C ALA A 109 3.98 28.32 -10.15
N ALA A 110 4.44 28.38 -8.90
CA ALA A 110 5.53 29.25 -8.48
C ALA A 110 6.94 28.65 -8.75
N ALA A 111 7.03 27.38 -9.13
CA ALA A 111 8.28 26.67 -9.32
C ALA A 111 8.83 26.80 -10.73
N THR A 112 10.15 26.93 -10.87
CA THR A 112 10.81 27.01 -12.19
C THR A 112 10.81 25.66 -12.93
N THR A 113 11.08 24.57 -12.22
CA THR A 113 11.18 23.21 -12.77
C THR A 113 10.53 22.19 -11.83
N PRO A 114 9.19 22.21 -11.68
CA PRO A 114 8.51 21.24 -10.85
C PRO A 114 8.47 19.86 -11.49
N THR A 115 8.47 18.84 -10.65
CA THR A 115 8.09 17.49 -11.03
C THR A 115 6.61 17.45 -11.43
N LEU A 116 6.28 16.64 -12.44
CA LEU A 116 4.94 16.55 -12.99
C LEU A 116 4.32 15.16 -12.72
N PRO A 117 2.98 15.02 -12.86
CA PRO A 117 2.35 13.71 -12.86
C PRO A 117 3.02 12.76 -13.89
N PRO A 118 3.11 11.45 -13.62
CA PRO A 118 2.43 10.71 -12.54
C PRO A 118 3.24 10.61 -11.23
N VAL A 119 4.46 11.14 -11.18
CA VAL A 119 5.39 10.93 -10.05
C VAL A 119 5.36 12.04 -9.00
N SER A 120 4.91 13.25 -9.36
CA SER A 120 4.79 14.39 -8.44
C SER A 120 3.73 14.19 -7.36
N LEU A 121 3.69 15.07 -6.35
CA LEU A 121 2.64 15.06 -5.32
C LEU A 121 1.25 15.31 -5.91
N THR A 122 1.11 16.23 -6.86
CA THR A 122 -0.15 16.38 -7.62
C THR A 122 -0.51 15.08 -8.34
N GLY A 123 0.48 14.39 -8.94
CA GLY A 123 0.28 13.07 -9.53
C GLY A 123 -0.25 12.03 -8.55
N GLN A 124 0.11 12.11 -7.25
CA GLN A 124 -0.42 11.20 -6.23
C GLN A 124 -1.91 11.46 -5.94
N ILE A 125 -2.37 12.72 -6.06
CA ILE A 125 -3.79 13.05 -5.99
C ILE A 125 -4.52 12.53 -7.23
N LEU A 126 -3.93 12.66 -8.41
CA LEU A 126 -4.53 12.11 -9.63
C LEU A 126 -4.65 10.58 -9.60
N TRP A 127 -3.72 9.87 -8.94
CA TRP A 127 -3.87 8.43 -8.68
C TRP A 127 -5.08 8.10 -7.79
N ARG A 128 -5.36 8.94 -6.77
CA ARG A 128 -6.59 8.82 -5.97
C ARG A 128 -7.81 8.97 -6.87
N GLU A 129 -7.91 10.06 -7.63
CA GLU A 129 -9.05 10.32 -8.52
C GLU A 129 -9.22 9.21 -9.58
N PHE A 130 -8.11 8.72 -10.14
CA PHE A 130 -8.12 7.58 -11.06
C PHE A 130 -8.81 6.37 -10.44
N PHE A 131 -8.37 5.92 -9.25
CA PHE A 131 -8.99 4.76 -8.61
C PHE A 131 -10.43 5.02 -8.15
N TYR A 132 -10.77 6.24 -7.71
CA TYR A 132 -12.16 6.60 -7.40
C TYR A 132 -13.06 6.49 -8.62
N LEU A 133 -12.63 7.02 -9.77
CA LEU A 133 -13.41 6.92 -11.01
C LEU A 133 -13.57 5.45 -11.44
N GLN A 134 -12.50 4.66 -11.38
CA GLN A 134 -12.54 3.24 -11.72
C GLN A 134 -13.47 2.46 -10.77
N GLY A 135 -13.35 2.68 -9.46
CA GLY A 135 -14.21 2.05 -8.46
C GLY A 135 -15.68 2.44 -8.57
N ALA A 136 -15.98 3.67 -8.97
CA ALA A 136 -17.35 4.15 -9.16
C ALA A 136 -18.00 3.60 -10.45
N THR A 137 -17.22 3.18 -11.44
CA THR A 137 -17.74 2.82 -12.78
C THR A 137 -17.60 1.35 -13.13
N ILE A 138 -16.70 0.61 -12.48
CA ILE A 138 -16.53 -0.83 -12.69
C ILE A 138 -17.37 -1.58 -11.65
N PRO A 139 -18.38 -2.37 -12.06
CA PRO A 139 -19.09 -3.23 -11.12
C PRO A 139 -18.15 -4.30 -10.58
N HIS A 140 -18.36 -4.70 -9.32
CA HIS A 140 -17.53 -5.72 -8.65
C HIS A 140 -16.04 -5.32 -8.57
N PHE A 141 -15.74 -4.03 -8.40
CA PHE A 141 -14.35 -3.55 -8.37
C PHE A 141 -13.51 -4.16 -7.23
N ASP A 142 -14.13 -4.66 -6.17
CA ASP A 142 -13.48 -5.28 -5.03
C ASP A 142 -13.43 -6.81 -5.09
N THR A 143 -13.94 -7.43 -6.16
CA THR A 143 -13.88 -8.88 -6.35
C THR A 143 -13.27 -9.27 -7.69
N MET A 144 -12.68 -10.46 -7.77
CA MET A 144 -12.19 -11.02 -9.02
C MET A 144 -13.32 -11.65 -9.82
N GLU A 145 -14.20 -12.39 -9.16
CA GLU A 145 -15.37 -12.98 -9.80
C GLU A 145 -16.36 -11.89 -10.20
N HIS A 146 -17.04 -12.08 -11.34
CA HIS A 146 -18.00 -11.15 -11.95
C HIS A 146 -17.47 -9.77 -12.36
N ASN A 147 -16.22 -9.44 -12.06
CA ASN A 147 -15.60 -8.19 -12.50
C ASN A 147 -15.21 -8.27 -13.99
N PRO A 148 -15.74 -7.37 -14.84
CA PRO A 148 -15.63 -7.50 -16.29
C PRO A 148 -14.24 -7.17 -16.85
N VAL A 149 -13.38 -6.47 -16.09
CA VAL A 149 -12.09 -5.97 -16.58
C VAL A 149 -10.89 -6.69 -15.97
N ILE A 150 -11.11 -7.50 -14.94
CA ILE A 150 -10.06 -8.18 -14.21
C ILE A 150 -9.66 -9.50 -14.86
N ARG A 151 -8.40 -9.87 -14.71
CA ARG A 151 -7.90 -11.17 -15.14
C ARG A 151 -8.28 -12.26 -14.15
N GLN A 152 -8.86 -13.34 -14.66
CA GLN A 152 -9.26 -14.52 -13.89
C GLN A 152 -8.03 -15.42 -13.69
N ILE A 153 -7.35 -15.21 -12.56
CA ILE A 153 -6.12 -15.94 -12.21
C ILE A 153 -6.48 -16.96 -11.12
N PRO A 154 -6.11 -18.25 -11.26
CA PRO A 154 -6.45 -19.30 -10.31
C PRO A 154 -5.55 -19.22 -9.07
N TRP A 155 -5.84 -18.26 -8.20
CA TRP A 155 -5.14 -18.06 -6.93
C TRP A 155 -5.53 -19.12 -5.89
N ASP A 156 -4.61 -19.40 -4.97
CA ASP A 156 -4.90 -20.21 -3.79
C ASP A 156 -5.51 -19.36 -2.66
N ARG A 157 -6.17 -20.02 -1.69
CA ARG A 157 -6.66 -19.42 -0.45
C ARG A 157 -6.26 -20.27 0.76
N ASN A 158 -4.96 -20.35 1.02
CA ASN A 158 -4.40 -21.09 2.14
C ASN A 158 -4.33 -20.22 3.40
N ALA A 159 -5.28 -20.43 4.33
CA ALA A 159 -5.40 -19.67 5.56
C ALA A 159 -4.13 -19.66 6.43
N SER A 160 -3.38 -20.77 6.49
CA SER A 160 -2.14 -20.84 7.25
C SER A 160 -1.05 -19.96 6.66
N ILE A 161 -0.90 -19.96 5.32
CA ILE A 161 0.08 -19.11 4.63
C ILE A 161 -0.28 -17.63 4.77
N ILE A 162 -1.56 -17.29 4.58
CA ILE A 162 -2.07 -15.93 4.74
C ILE A 162 -1.85 -15.44 6.17
N SER A 163 -2.11 -16.28 7.17
CA SER A 163 -1.88 -15.93 8.58
C SER A 163 -0.42 -15.62 8.88
N LYS A 164 0.53 -16.41 8.36
CA LYS A 164 1.98 -16.13 8.52
C LYS A 164 2.38 -14.80 7.88
N TRP A 165 1.84 -14.49 6.70
CA TRP A 165 2.07 -13.20 6.05
C TRP A 165 1.45 -12.04 6.85
N GLN A 166 0.19 -12.16 7.25
CA GLN A 166 -0.54 -11.16 8.03
C GLN A 166 0.17 -10.80 9.34
N HIS A 167 0.79 -11.78 9.99
CA HIS A 167 1.46 -11.61 11.28
C HIS A 167 2.96 -11.31 11.19
N GLY A 168 3.52 -11.20 9.98
CA GLY A 168 4.95 -10.97 9.79
C GLY A 168 5.81 -12.11 10.36
N GLN A 169 5.47 -13.34 9.95
CA GLN A 169 6.13 -14.61 10.32
C GLN A 169 6.48 -15.43 9.08
N THR A 170 6.82 -14.76 7.98
CA THR A 170 7.17 -15.40 6.69
C THR A 170 8.60 -15.91 6.67
N GLY A 171 9.44 -15.46 7.61
CA GLY A 171 10.87 -15.76 7.62
C GLY A 171 11.67 -14.84 6.69
N PHE A 172 11.02 -13.90 5.98
CA PHE A 172 11.69 -12.85 5.20
C PHE A 172 11.67 -11.52 5.96
N PRO A 173 12.80 -11.08 6.57
CA PRO A 173 12.79 -10.01 7.57
C PRO A 173 12.22 -8.68 7.09
N PHE A 174 12.42 -8.34 5.82
CA PHE A 174 11.86 -7.12 5.26
C PHE A 174 10.32 -7.19 5.15
N ILE A 175 9.78 -8.33 4.70
CA ILE A 175 8.33 -8.55 4.62
C ILE A 175 7.73 -8.55 6.03
N ASP A 176 8.38 -9.27 6.95
CA ASP A 176 7.94 -9.39 8.34
C ASP A 176 7.98 -8.03 9.06
N ALA A 177 9.03 -7.23 8.85
CA ALA A 177 9.13 -5.87 9.37
C ALA A 177 7.99 -4.96 8.87
N VAL A 178 7.68 -5.01 7.57
CA VAL A 178 6.59 -4.20 6.98
C VAL A 178 5.23 -4.61 7.56
N MET A 179 4.94 -5.90 7.65
CA MET A 179 3.65 -6.38 8.19
C MET A 179 3.50 -6.07 9.68
N ARG A 180 4.61 -6.12 10.44
CA ARG A 180 4.63 -5.71 11.85
C ARG A 180 4.46 -4.20 12.02
N GLN A 181 5.07 -3.37 11.17
CA GLN A 181 4.81 -1.92 11.17
C GLN A 181 3.34 -1.64 10.88
N LEU A 182 2.77 -2.28 9.84
CA LEU A 182 1.37 -2.10 9.46
C LEU A 182 0.45 -2.40 10.66
N LYS A 183 0.64 -3.54 11.34
CA LYS A 183 -0.18 -3.90 12.50
C LYS A 183 -0.01 -2.94 13.68
N ALA A 184 1.19 -2.39 13.89
CA ALA A 184 1.48 -1.55 15.04
C ALA A 184 1.10 -0.07 14.86
N GLU A 185 1.35 0.49 13.68
CA GLU A 185 1.19 1.92 13.39
C GLU A 185 0.03 2.22 12.44
N GLY A 186 -0.52 1.21 11.77
CA GLY A 186 -1.62 1.33 10.82
C GLY A 186 -1.28 2.12 9.56
N TRP A 187 0.01 2.34 9.28
CA TRP A 187 0.47 2.94 8.03
C TRP A 187 1.82 2.37 7.63
N ILE A 188 1.94 2.07 6.34
CA ILE A 188 3.22 1.70 5.71
C ILE A 188 3.38 2.43 4.38
N HIS A 189 4.64 2.70 4.02
CA HIS A 189 5.00 3.37 2.79
C HIS A 189 4.48 2.62 1.55
N HIS A 190 4.12 3.34 0.49
CA HIS A 190 3.59 2.76 -0.75
C HIS A 190 4.47 1.65 -1.34
N LEU A 191 5.79 1.86 -1.40
CA LEU A 191 6.70 0.83 -1.90
C LEU A 191 6.88 -0.35 -0.93
N ALA A 192 6.60 -0.18 0.37
CA ALA A 192 6.50 -1.29 1.32
C ALA A 192 5.20 -2.08 1.07
N ARG A 193 4.07 -1.42 0.80
CA ARG A 193 2.82 -2.06 0.32
C ARG A 193 3.07 -2.89 -0.93
N HIS A 194 3.81 -2.34 -1.91
CA HIS A 194 4.20 -3.07 -3.12
C HIS A 194 4.93 -4.38 -2.82
N ALA A 195 5.91 -4.33 -1.91
CA ALA A 195 6.70 -5.50 -1.57
C ALA A 195 5.85 -6.62 -0.95
N VAL A 196 5.02 -6.29 0.05
CA VAL A 196 4.19 -7.30 0.74
C VAL A 196 3.03 -7.80 -0.11
N ALA A 197 2.44 -6.94 -0.96
CA ALA A 197 1.38 -7.34 -1.89
C ALA A 197 1.92 -8.22 -3.02
N CYS A 198 3.09 -7.89 -3.57
CA CYS A 198 3.77 -8.74 -4.54
C CYS A 198 4.12 -10.09 -3.92
N PHE A 199 4.69 -10.10 -2.70
CA PHE A 199 5.04 -11.33 -1.99
C PHE A 199 3.82 -12.23 -1.76
N LEU A 200 2.71 -11.68 -1.26
CA LEU A 200 1.49 -12.46 -1.03
C LEU A 200 0.90 -13.07 -2.31
N THR A 201 0.93 -12.31 -3.42
CA THR A 201 0.22 -12.68 -4.65
C THR A 201 1.15 -13.35 -5.67
N ARG A 202 1.45 -12.68 -6.78
CA ARG A 202 2.19 -13.23 -7.93
C ARG A 202 3.67 -13.46 -7.67
N GLY A 203 4.24 -12.86 -6.63
CA GLY A 203 5.67 -12.91 -6.34
C GLY A 203 6.06 -14.24 -5.74
N ASP A 204 5.39 -14.67 -4.67
CA ASP A 204 5.90 -15.75 -3.84
C ASP A 204 4.81 -16.73 -3.41
N LEU A 205 3.78 -16.25 -2.69
CA LEU A 205 2.85 -17.13 -1.98
C LEU A 205 1.66 -17.60 -2.82
N TRP A 206 1.41 -17.02 -4.00
CA TRP A 206 0.30 -17.39 -4.90
C TRP A 206 -1.09 -17.29 -4.27
N GLN A 207 -1.27 -16.41 -3.28
CA GLN A 207 -2.54 -16.23 -2.58
C GLN A 207 -3.41 -15.17 -3.25
N HIS A 208 -4.72 -15.31 -3.09
CA HIS A 208 -5.70 -14.41 -3.67
C HIS A 208 -5.55 -12.97 -3.14
N TRP A 209 -5.51 -11.99 -4.03
CA TRP A 209 -5.28 -10.57 -3.67
C TRP A 209 -6.37 -10.00 -2.75
N GLU A 210 -7.62 -10.45 -2.90
CA GLU A 210 -8.73 -10.12 -1.97
C GLU A 210 -8.41 -10.46 -0.51
N GLU A 211 -7.63 -11.52 -0.23
CA GLU A 211 -7.27 -11.85 1.16
C GLU A 211 -6.25 -10.84 1.71
N GLY A 212 -5.35 -10.35 0.86
CA GLY A 212 -4.48 -9.22 1.20
C GLY A 212 -5.25 -7.92 1.39
N ALA A 213 -6.26 -7.67 0.56
CA ALA A 213 -7.13 -6.50 0.64
C ALA A 213 -7.88 -6.44 1.98
N LYS A 214 -8.42 -7.56 2.46
CA LYS A 214 -9.08 -7.68 3.78
C LYS A 214 -8.13 -7.39 4.94
N VAL A 215 -6.88 -7.87 4.86
CA VAL A 215 -5.87 -7.59 5.90
C VAL A 215 -5.50 -6.11 5.91
N PHE A 216 -5.41 -5.49 4.74
CA PHE A 216 -5.13 -4.06 4.62
C PHE A 216 -6.31 -3.21 5.11
N GLU A 217 -7.55 -3.62 4.83
CA GLU A 217 -8.76 -3.02 5.40
C GLU A 217 -8.76 -3.06 6.93
N LEU A 218 -8.36 -4.18 7.52
CA LEU A 218 -8.30 -4.32 8.97
C LEU A 218 -7.26 -3.41 9.64
N TYR A 219 -6.11 -3.18 9.01
CA TYR A 219 -4.97 -2.52 9.67
C TYR A 219 -4.67 -1.11 9.18
N LEU A 220 -5.03 -0.72 7.96
CA LEU A 220 -4.70 0.61 7.45
C LEU A 220 -5.59 1.69 8.06
N LEU A 221 -4.98 2.67 8.73
CA LEU A 221 -5.61 3.94 9.08
C LEU A 221 -6.04 4.75 7.86
N ASP A 222 -5.52 4.41 6.68
CA ASP A 222 -5.92 5.02 5.41
C ASP A 222 -6.65 4.06 4.48
N PHE A 223 -7.35 3.07 5.07
CA PHE A 223 -8.24 2.23 4.28
C PHE A 223 -9.23 3.12 3.50
N ASP A 224 -9.31 2.83 2.21
CA ASP A 224 -10.19 3.46 1.25
C ASP A 224 -10.54 2.37 0.25
N TRP A 225 -11.84 2.11 0.08
CA TRP A 225 -12.32 0.98 -0.71
C TRP A 225 -11.81 1.02 -2.16
N ALA A 226 -11.83 2.20 -2.80
CA ALA A 226 -11.39 2.32 -4.19
C ALA A 226 -9.87 2.19 -4.30
N LEU A 227 -9.11 2.86 -3.43
CA LEU A 227 -7.66 2.84 -3.49
C LEU A 227 -7.10 1.47 -3.10
N ASN A 228 -7.64 0.83 -2.06
CA ASN A 228 -7.17 -0.47 -1.61
C ASN A 228 -7.36 -1.51 -2.72
N ASN A 229 -8.58 -1.66 -3.24
CA ASN A 229 -8.87 -2.65 -4.28
C ASN A 229 -8.11 -2.38 -5.58
N GLY A 230 -8.08 -1.13 -6.05
CA GLY A 230 -7.36 -0.77 -7.25
C GLY A 230 -5.85 -1.04 -7.18
N ASN A 231 -5.22 -0.73 -6.04
CA ASN A 231 -3.79 -1.03 -5.85
C ASN A 231 -3.53 -2.53 -5.68
N TRP A 232 -4.41 -3.29 -5.03
CA TRP A 232 -4.25 -4.75 -4.95
C TRP A 232 -4.36 -5.41 -6.33
N GLN A 233 -5.31 -5.00 -7.17
CA GLN A 233 -5.42 -5.45 -8.55
C GLN A 233 -4.17 -5.10 -9.38
N TRP A 234 -3.60 -3.91 -9.16
CA TRP A 234 -2.36 -3.49 -9.82
C TRP A 234 -1.19 -4.40 -9.44
N LEU A 235 -0.99 -4.62 -8.13
CA LEU A 235 0.18 -5.32 -7.63
C LEU A 235 0.15 -6.83 -7.89
N SER A 236 -1.05 -7.43 -7.88
CA SER A 236 -1.27 -8.82 -8.30
C SER A 236 -1.15 -9.03 -9.81
N CYS A 237 -1.06 -7.93 -10.58
CA CYS A 237 -1.19 -7.91 -12.03
C CYS A 237 -2.56 -8.41 -12.55
N SER A 238 -3.60 -8.36 -11.72
CA SER A 238 -4.95 -8.71 -12.14
C SER A 238 -5.57 -7.64 -13.04
N HIS A 239 -5.25 -6.36 -12.84
CA HIS A 239 -5.70 -5.24 -13.68
C HIS A 239 -4.71 -4.05 -13.63
N PHE A 240 -4.85 -3.06 -14.53
CA PHE A 240 -4.00 -1.86 -14.70
C PHE A 240 -2.51 -2.07 -15.05
N PHE A 241 -1.83 -3.01 -14.40
CA PHE A 241 -0.42 -3.29 -14.62
C PHE A 241 -0.20 -4.76 -15.00
N PHE A 242 0.35 -5.00 -16.19
CA PHE A 242 0.44 -6.34 -16.77
C PHE A 242 1.87 -6.86 -16.93
N GLN A 243 2.89 -6.09 -16.54
CA GLN A 243 4.29 -6.52 -16.60
C GLN A 243 4.66 -7.41 -15.41
N TYR A 244 4.02 -8.58 -15.32
CA TYR A 244 4.15 -9.53 -14.20
C TYR A 244 5.57 -10.06 -13.98
N PHE A 245 6.45 -9.93 -14.97
CA PHE A 245 7.88 -10.26 -14.85
C PHE A 245 8.67 -9.28 -13.96
N LYS A 246 8.11 -8.11 -13.63
CA LYS A 246 8.70 -7.16 -12.67
C LYS A 246 8.27 -7.53 -11.23
N CYS A 247 8.86 -8.58 -10.67
CA CYS A 247 8.64 -8.98 -9.26
C CYS A 247 9.57 -8.21 -8.29
N TYR A 248 9.06 -7.91 -7.10
CA TYR A 248 9.87 -7.36 -6.01
C TYR A 248 10.59 -8.51 -5.30
N SER A 249 11.91 -8.41 -5.14
CA SER A 249 12.65 -9.36 -4.32
C SER A 249 12.44 -9.04 -2.83
N PRO A 250 11.98 -9.98 -2.00
CA PRO A 250 11.81 -9.78 -0.56
C PRO A 250 13.14 -9.59 0.18
N VAL A 251 14.27 -9.87 -0.47
CA VAL A 251 15.64 -9.68 0.05
C VAL A 251 16.27 -8.41 -0.53
N ALA A 252 16.37 -8.31 -1.85
CA ALA A 252 17.17 -7.26 -2.48
C ALA A 252 16.52 -5.88 -2.46
N PHE A 253 15.18 -5.79 -2.40
CA PHE A 253 14.48 -4.52 -2.56
C PHE A 253 14.73 -3.55 -1.40
N GLY A 254 14.52 -3.99 -0.16
CA GLY A 254 14.74 -3.15 1.02
C GLY A 254 16.21 -2.74 1.17
N LYS A 255 17.14 -3.63 0.82
CA LYS A 255 18.60 -3.38 0.91
C LYS A 255 19.07 -2.19 0.08
N LYS A 256 18.35 -1.82 -1.00
CA LYS A 256 18.69 -0.66 -1.85
C LYS A 256 18.65 0.68 -1.10
N THR A 257 17.79 0.78 -0.09
CA THR A 257 17.51 2.04 0.62
C THR A 257 17.83 1.97 2.11
N ASP A 258 17.97 0.76 2.68
CA ASP A 258 18.46 0.52 4.03
C ASP A 258 19.44 -0.67 4.04
N PRO A 259 20.70 -0.47 3.59
CA PRO A 259 21.69 -1.55 3.52
C PRO A 259 22.08 -2.11 4.89
N LYS A 260 21.87 -1.35 5.97
CA LYS A 260 22.17 -1.75 7.35
C LYS A 260 21.00 -2.48 8.04
N GLY A 261 19.83 -2.54 7.39
CA GLY A 261 18.63 -3.16 7.92
C GLY A 261 18.13 -2.52 9.22
N LEU A 262 18.34 -1.21 9.41
CA LEU A 262 17.86 -0.49 10.60
C LEU A 262 16.34 -0.62 10.79
N TYR A 263 15.60 -0.59 9.70
CA TYR A 263 14.15 -0.79 9.70
C TYR A 263 13.77 -2.20 10.17
N ILE A 264 14.49 -3.22 9.71
CA ILE A 264 14.29 -4.61 10.15
C ILE A 264 14.62 -4.72 11.64
N LYS A 265 15.75 -4.18 12.10
CA LYS A 265 16.17 -4.24 13.52
C LYS A 265 15.19 -3.52 14.46
N ARG A 266 14.41 -2.55 13.96
CA ARG A 266 13.33 -1.89 14.69
C ARG A 266 12.09 -2.76 14.81
N TRP A 267 11.62 -3.34 13.70
CA TRP A 267 10.33 -4.03 13.63
C TRP A 267 10.38 -5.54 13.85
N VAL A 268 11.57 -6.13 13.72
CA VAL A 268 11.89 -7.53 14.00
C VAL A 268 13.01 -7.55 15.05
N PRO A 269 12.71 -7.17 16.31
CA PRO A 269 13.71 -6.96 17.34
C PRO A 269 14.53 -8.21 17.68
N GLU A 270 14.00 -9.41 17.45
CA GLU A 270 14.75 -10.67 17.59
C GLU A 270 15.97 -10.74 16.64
N LEU A 271 15.94 -10.03 15.50
CA LEU A 271 17.07 -9.94 14.56
C LEU A 271 17.97 -8.71 14.80
N ARG A 272 17.76 -7.95 15.88
CA ARG A 272 18.47 -6.67 16.13
C ARG A 272 20.00 -6.79 16.10
N HIS A 273 20.53 -7.92 16.58
CA HIS A 273 21.97 -8.17 16.69
C HIS A 273 22.57 -8.84 15.46
N PHE A 274 21.77 -9.16 14.43
CA PHE A 274 22.31 -9.74 13.20
C PHE A 274 23.21 -8.73 12.46
N PRO A 275 24.38 -9.17 11.95
CA PRO A 275 25.20 -8.36 11.08
C PRO A 275 24.45 -7.93 9.82
N ASP A 276 24.74 -6.74 9.31
CA ASP A 276 24.12 -6.16 8.12
C ASP A 276 24.23 -7.09 6.89
N LYS A 277 25.28 -7.92 6.85
CA LYS A 277 25.48 -8.95 5.82
C LYS A 277 24.32 -9.96 5.74
N PHE A 278 23.75 -10.32 6.89
CA PHE A 278 22.74 -11.39 7.01
C PHE A 278 21.35 -10.87 7.38
N ILE A 279 21.18 -9.60 7.74
CA ILE A 279 19.91 -9.06 8.26
C ILE A 279 18.71 -9.25 7.31
N TYR A 280 18.94 -9.30 5.99
CA TYR A 280 17.89 -9.57 4.99
C TYR A 280 17.70 -11.05 4.65
N GLU A 281 18.65 -11.91 5.03
CA GLU A 281 18.68 -13.34 4.72
C GLU A 281 19.30 -14.14 5.89
N PRO A 282 18.72 -14.06 7.11
CA PRO A 282 19.34 -14.60 8.33
C PRO A 282 19.53 -16.11 8.27
N TRP A 283 18.74 -16.82 7.46
CA TRP A 283 18.90 -18.25 7.22
C TRP A 283 20.22 -18.63 6.56
N LYS A 284 20.94 -17.68 5.94
CA LYS A 284 22.30 -17.91 5.40
C LYS A 284 23.41 -17.64 6.43
N ALA A 285 23.09 -17.15 7.62
CA ALA A 285 24.08 -16.95 8.66
C ALA A 285 24.56 -18.32 9.20
N PRO A 286 25.87 -18.55 9.38
CA PRO A 286 26.40 -19.72 10.07
C PRO A 286 25.77 -19.90 11.46
N LYS A 287 25.67 -21.13 11.95
CA LYS A 287 25.04 -21.42 13.24
C LYS A 287 25.70 -20.66 14.39
N GLU A 288 27.03 -20.50 14.32
CA GLU A 288 27.83 -19.75 15.29
C GLU A 288 27.43 -18.26 15.32
N VAL A 289 27.17 -17.67 14.15
CA VAL A 289 26.68 -16.28 14.05
C VAL A 289 25.28 -16.16 14.66
N GLN A 290 24.38 -17.10 14.36
CA GLN A 290 23.02 -17.11 14.93
C GLN A 290 23.04 -17.22 16.46
N LEU A 291 23.94 -18.06 17.01
CA LEU A 291 24.17 -18.19 18.45
C LEU A 291 24.71 -16.89 19.07
N MET A 292 25.72 -16.27 18.46
CA MET A 292 26.26 -14.98 18.93
C MET A 292 25.22 -13.86 18.91
N CYS A 293 24.32 -13.87 17.92
CA CYS A 293 23.21 -12.92 17.82
C CYS A 293 22.02 -13.24 18.73
N GLN A 294 22.08 -14.35 19.47
CA GLN A 294 21.01 -14.83 20.36
C GLN A 294 19.67 -15.04 19.65
N CYS A 295 19.70 -15.41 18.36
CA CYS A 295 18.49 -15.71 17.59
C CYS A 295 18.78 -16.77 16.54
N ARG A 296 18.23 -17.96 16.76
CA ARG A 296 18.30 -19.13 15.86
C ARG A 296 17.12 -19.14 14.91
N VAL A 297 17.41 -19.14 13.61
CA VAL A 297 16.40 -19.26 12.56
C VAL A 297 15.77 -20.67 12.62
N GLY A 298 14.45 -20.73 12.59
CA GLY A 298 13.65 -21.92 12.82
C GLY A 298 13.20 -22.12 14.28
N THR A 299 13.70 -21.33 15.23
CA THR A 299 13.30 -21.39 16.64
C THR A 299 12.87 -20.02 17.16
N ASP A 300 13.80 -19.05 17.16
CA ASP A 300 13.58 -17.72 17.73
C ASP A 300 13.01 -16.75 16.67
N TYR A 301 13.32 -16.99 15.39
CA TYR A 301 12.74 -16.33 14.22
C TYR A 301 12.41 -17.40 13.15
N PRO A 302 11.27 -17.35 12.44
CA PRO A 302 10.89 -18.40 11.50
C PRO A 302 11.89 -18.56 10.34
N ALA A 303 12.07 -19.80 9.87
CA ALA A 303 12.72 -20.06 8.60
C ALA A 303 11.84 -19.57 7.43
N PRO A 304 12.41 -19.21 6.26
CA PRO A 304 11.65 -18.82 5.08
C PRO A 304 10.57 -19.85 4.74
N ILE A 305 9.33 -19.40 4.60
CA ILE A 305 8.19 -20.28 4.28
C ILE A 305 8.19 -20.78 2.82
N VAL A 306 9.02 -20.17 1.97
CA VAL A 306 9.21 -20.49 0.55
C VAL A 306 10.64 -20.17 0.11
N ASP A 307 11.08 -20.76 -1.00
CA ASP A 307 12.28 -20.32 -1.73
C ASP A 307 11.89 -19.35 -2.84
N HIS A 308 12.14 -18.05 -2.63
CA HIS A 308 11.82 -16.97 -3.58
C HIS A 308 12.37 -17.23 -4.99
N ALA A 309 13.60 -17.75 -5.12
CA ALA A 309 14.22 -17.95 -6.43
C ALA A 309 13.48 -19.01 -7.26
N LEU A 310 12.94 -20.02 -6.59
CA LEU A 310 12.14 -21.07 -7.20
C LEU A 310 10.70 -20.60 -7.47
N VAL A 311 10.00 -20.12 -6.43
CA VAL A 311 8.56 -19.86 -6.53
C VAL A 311 8.24 -18.67 -7.42
N SER A 312 9.08 -17.63 -7.46
CA SER A 312 8.85 -16.47 -8.33
C SER A 312 8.88 -16.86 -9.81
N LYS A 313 9.75 -17.79 -10.20
CA LYS A 313 9.78 -18.34 -11.57
C LYS A 313 8.53 -19.16 -11.88
N GLN A 314 8.15 -20.07 -10.98
CA GLN A 314 6.95 -20.89 -11.12
C GLN A 314 5.68 -20.03 -11.22
N ASN A 315 5.57 -19.00 -10.38
CA ASN A 315 4.43 -18.09 -10.37
C ASN A 315 4.37 -17.22 -11.64
N MET A 316 5.52 -16.79 -12.19
CA MET A 316 5.55 -16.13 -13.49
C MET A 316 4.99 -17.02 -14.61
N ASP A 317 5.34 -18.31 -14.62
CA ASP A 317 4.81 -19.27 -15.60
C ASP A 317 3.28 -19.47 -15.42
N LYS A 318 2.79 -19.53 -14.17
CA LYS A 318 1.35 -19.60 -13.87
C LYS A 318 0.60 -18.36 -14.36
N ILE A 319 1.12 -17.14 -14.13
CA ILE A 319 0.50 -15.90 -14.65
C ILE A 319 0.47 -15.91 -16.17
N LYS A 320 1.57 -16.29 -16.82
CA LYS A 320 1.66 -16.39 -18.28
C LYS A 320 0.59 -17.34 -18.82
N ALA A 321 0.40 -18.50 -18.20
CA ALA A 321 -0.62 -19.46 -18.57
C ALA A 321 -2.04 -18.92 -18.36
N ALA A 322 -2.32 -18.27 -17.22
CA ALA A 322 -3.62 -17.65 -16.95
C ALA A 322 -3.97 -16.56 -17.98
N TYR A 323 -2.99 -15.72 -18.34
CA TYR A 323 -3.17 -14.68 -19.35
C TYR A 323 -3.47 -15.27 -20.73
N ALA A 324 -2.74 -16.33 -21.13
CA ALA A 324 -2.96 -17.00 -22.40
C ALA A 324 -4.35 -17.65 -22.48
N LYS A 325 -4.79 -18.30 -21.40
CA LYS A 325 -6.14 -18.90 -21.30
C LYS A 325 -7.24 -17.86 -21.50
N GLN A 326 -7.13 -16.71 -20.84
CA GLN A 326 -8.12 -15.64 -20.96
C GLN A 326 -8.12 -15.02 -22.37
N ALA A 327 -6.94 -14.80 -22.96
CA ALA A 327 -6.85 -14.31 -24.34
C ALA A 327 -7.51 -15.26 -25.36
N ALA A 328 -7.36 -16.58 -25.17
CA ALA A 328 -8.01 -17.59 -25.99
C ALA A 328 -9.55 -17.55 -25.83
N GLN A 329 -10.06 -17.43 -24.60
CA GLN A 329 -11.49 -17.31 -24.33
C GLN A 329 -12.10 -16.05 -24.97
N THR A 330 -11.43 -14.89 -24.87
CA THR A 330 -11.90 -13.65 -25.52
C THR A 330 -11.94 -13.80 -27.04
N SER A 331 -10.98 -14.51 -27.65
CA SER A 331 -10.95 -14.74 -29.09
C SER A 331 -12.06 -15.65 -29.62
N LEU A 332 -12.59 -16.55 -28.78
CA LEU A 332 -13.72 -17.43 -29.11
C LEU A 332 -15.07 -16.71 -29.06
N VAL A 333 -15.21 -15.73 -28.15
CA VAL A 333 -16.46 -14.96 -27.95
C VAL A 333 -16.58 -13.79 -28.94
N SER A 334 -15.46 -13.27 -29.45
CA SER A 334 -15.44 -12.27 -30.53
C SER A 334 -14.59 -12.79 -31.71
N PRO A 335 -15.17 -13.62 -32.60
CA PRO A 335 -14.52 -13.90 -33.87
C PRO A 335 -14.35 -12.56 -34.58
N ARG A 336 -13.10 -12.16 -34.84
CA ARG A 336 -12.77 -10.93 -35.58
C ARG A 336 -13.72 -10.81 -36.77
N LEU A 337 -14.54 -9.76 -36.78
CA LEU A 337 -15.17 -9.27 -38.01
C LEU A 337 -14.04 -9.11 -39.03
N LYS A 338 -13.92 -10.05 -39.96
CA LYS A 338 -13.02 -9.93 -41.11
C LYS A 338 -13.39 -8.59 -41.74
N LYS A 339 -12.44 -7.64 -41.76
CA LYS A 339 -12.57 -6.38 -42.51
C LYS A 339 -13.08 -6.74 -43.90
N ARG A 340 -14.36 -6.47 -44.19
CA ARG A 340 -14.82 -6.43 -45.57
C ARG A 340 -13.99 -5.35 -46.25
N LYS A 341 -13.34 -5.71 -47.36
CA LYS A 341 -12.72 -4.72 -48.25
C LYS A 341 -13.82 -3.68 -48.57
N PRO A 342 -13.51 -2.38 -48.55
CA PRO A 342 -14.47 -1.39 -49.02
C PRO A 342 -14.72 -1.68 -50.50
N ASP A 343 -15.96 -2.01 -50.84
CA ASP A 343 -16.39 -2.00 -52.24
C ASP A 343 -16.30 -0.55 -52.72
N MET A 344 -15.52 -0.35 -53.77
CA MET A 344 -15.47 0.92 -54.51
C MET A 344 -16.82 1.13 -55.18
N LEU A 345 -17.50 2.21 -54.81
CA LEU A 345 -18.42 2.96 -55.67
C LEU A 345 -18.27 4.45 -55.36
#